data_AF-A0A2Z5GBD3-F1
#
_entry.id   AF-A0A2Z5GBD3-F1
#
_cell.length_a   1.000
_cell.length_b   1.000
_cell.length_c   1.000
_cell.angle_alpha   90.00
_cell.angle_beta   90.00
_cell.angle_gamma   90.00
#
_symmetry.space_group_name_H-M   'P 1'
#
loop_
_entity.id
_entity.type
_entity.pdbx_description
1 polymer ?
#
loop_
_entity_poly.entity_id
_entity_poly.type
_entity_poly.pdbx_seq_one_letter_code
_entity_poly.pdbx_strand_id
1 'polypeptide(L)'
;MDARNNTLTVQTPGGDVATYDPHLSRTMTAESTVFRQEQREIAKGDRVQFTRTDADVGIRRGELGTVTAIDPSNLEVRLDKGSLIKLTADQARHIEHGYAIESVKAGAPERVIFTHDAAPGDREIAVLSRKGREVNLYISDAPAARNQETQVRESPRHPPPAPAETPSQAVPNHKFQSTAASLELQQFEKYHDAVQAERYRVTSIKMLPDGQNKIFILDKDKQTGVTRGFTPEEIAQRIPEMQRLQRRGENIYYTPLSDNKHHILIDDMNRPKFAKLIADGYRPAALIESSPGNYQAIVTLPKLGTPFDREVANRLTVELNQEYGDRKLSGAIHPHRAPGFENRKPKHMREDGSYPEVRLLKAERREDGKALEMTRAIDADYTQRAEKHAREAGQRHTAVASGQAKDLSQVYDAHRNDILARQKGDIDYSRLDSMIALRMRATHHDRSDIQAAILDGAPRSRPADANPNHQWEYYAQRTADSAYTPQADKQLESLAKYAKHWARLEARGSQDDNSQRNQQFEPAALSPAPSATTGNSDAALMPPERVSHRPRIRH
;
A
#
# COMPACT_ATOMS: atom_id res chain seq x y z
N MET A 1 -16.38 9.53 -40.29
CA MET A 1 -17.30 8.52 -39.75
C MET A 1 -18.71 8.98 -40.01
N ASP A 2 -19.57 8.11 -40.52
CA ASP A 2 -21.00 8.35 -40.62
C ASP A 2 -21.73 7.42 -39.63
N ALA A 3 -22.23 8.00 -38.54
CA ALA A 3 -22.92 7.25 -37.50
C ALA A 3 -24.34 6.79 -37.89
N ARG A 4 -24.95 7.35 -38.95
CA ARG A 4 -26.28 6.95 -39.42
C ARG A 4 -26.21 5.68 -40.27
N ASN A 5 -25.16 5.59 -41.09
CA ASN A 5 -24.90 4.45 -41.97
C ASN A 5 -23.89 3.44 -41.39
N ASN A 6 -23.39 3.68 -40.17
CA ASN A 6 -22.35 2.90 -39.49
C ASN A 6 -21.06 2.70 -40.30
N THR A 7 -20.63 3.70 -41.08
CA THR A 7 -19.42 3.59 -41.92
C THR A 7 -18.24 4.41 -41.41
N LEU A 8 -17.05 3.86 -41.60
CA LEU A 8 -15.77 4.48 -41.33
C LEU A 8 -14.97 4.62 -42.63
N THR A 9 -14.48 5.83 -42.89
CA THR A 9 -13.55 6.14 -43.98
C THR A 9 -12.16 6.32 -43.39
N VAL A 10 -11.17 5.62 -43.94
CA VAL A 10 -9.76 5.72 -43.57
C VAL A 10 -8.94 6.13 -44.79
N GLN A 11 -7.85 6.86 -44.57
CA GLN A 11 -6.93 7.30 -45.62
C GLN A 11 -5.49 6.92 -45.28
N THR A 12 -4.74 6.38 -46.24
CA THR A 12 -3.31 6.08 -46.08
C THR A 12 -2.47 7.36 -46.22
N PRO A 13 -1.23 7.42 -45.70
CA PRO A 13 -0.31 8.52 -45.99
C PRO A 13 0.02 8.68 -47.49
N GLY A 14 -0.18 7.63 -48.29
CA GLY A 14 -0.05 7.68 -49.76
C GLY A 14 -1.24 8.30 -50.48
N GLY A 15 -2.35 8.55 -49.76
CA GLY A 15 -3.55 9.19 -50.28
C GLY A 15 -4.72 8.24 -50.56
N ASP A 16 -4.52 6.92 -50.49
CA ASP A 16 -5.56 5.92 -50.77
C ASP A 16 -6.69 5.99 -49.73
N VAL A 17 -7.94 5.99 -50.19
CA VAL A 17 -9.11 6.11 -49.33
C VAL A 17 -9.96 4.82 -49.39
N ALA A 18 -10.28 4.26 -48.23
CA ALA A 18 -11.18 3.11 -48.10
C ALA A 18 -12.33 3.42 -47.14
N THR A 19 -13.57 3.05 -47.51
CA THR A 19 -14.76 3.19 -46.65
C THR A 19 -15.40 1.82 -46.42
N TYR A 20 -15.70 1.48 -45.17
CA TYR A 20 -16.27 0.19 -44.78
C TYR A 20 -17.20 0.30 -43.56
N ASP A 21 -18.06 -0.69 -43.35
CA ASP A 21 -18.85 -0.87 -42.13
C ASP A 21 -18.07 -1.75 -41.13
N PRO A 22 -17.67 -1.22 -39.94
CA PRO A 22 -16.93 -1.98 -38.94
C PRO A 22 -17.65 -3.23 -38.42
N HIS A 23 -18.99 -3.28 -38.47
CA HIS A 23 -19.79 -4.41 -38.02
C HIS A 23 -19.73 -5.60 -38.99
N LEU A 24 -19.57 -5.33 -40.28
CA LEU A 24 -19.49 -6.33 -41.35
C LEU A 24 -18.04 -6.78 -41.59
N SER A 25 -17.08 -5.86 -41.50
CA SER A 25 -15.64 -6.14 -41.70
C SER A 25 -14.91 -6.63 -40.44
N ARG A 26 -15.52 -7.54 -39.66
CA ARG A 26 -15.03 -7.96 -38.33
C ARG A 26 -13.60 -8.52 -38.31
N THR A 27 -13.18 -9.21 -39.37
CA THR A 27 -11.83 -9.76 -39.47
C THR A 27 -10.79 -8.64 -39.60
N MET A 28 -11.05 -7.64 -40.45
CA MET A 28 -10.15 -6.50 -40.65
C MET A 28 -10.12 -5.58 -39.42
N THR A 29 -11.26 -5.39 -38.75
CA THR A 29 -11.33 -4.57 -37.53
C THR A 29 -10.70 -5.26 -36.33
N ALA A 30 -10.64 -6.59 -36.27
CA ALA A 30 -9.91 -7.33 -35.25
C ALA A 30 -8.38 -7.16 -35.34
N GLU A 31 -7.85 -6.93 -36.55
CA GLU A 31 -6.41 -6.71 -36.79
C GLU A 31 -6.02 -5.21 -36.79
N SER A 32 -7.01 -4.32 -36.85
CA SER A 32 -6.79 -2.87 -36.87
C SER A 32 -6.47 -2.30 -35.48
N THR A 33 -5.41 -1.49 -35.38
CA THR A 33 -5.08 -0.74 -34.16
C THR A 33 -5.31 0.75 -34.37
N VAL A 34 -6.05 1.39 -33.46
CA VAL A 34 -6.31 2.83 -33.48
C VAL A 34 -5.33 3.54 -32.54
N PHE A 35 -4.73 4.63 -33.02
CA PHE A 35 -3.81 5.46 -32.25
C PHE A 35 -4.36 6.89 -32.10
N ARG A 36 -4.01 7.56 -30.99
CA ARG A 36 -4.20 9.00 -30.81
C ARG A 36 -2.85 9.68 -31.02
N GLN A 37 -2.81 10.71 -31.86
CA GLN A 37 -1.62 11.54 -32.00
C GLN A 37 -1.56 12.55 -30.85
N GLU A 38 -0.41 12.61 -30.19
CA GLU A 38 -0.13 13.53 -29.08
C GLU A 38 1.25 14.16 -29.27
N GLN A 39 1.46 15.35 -28.71
CA GLN A 39 2.77 15.99 -28.61
C GLN A 39 3.27 15.84 -27.17
N ARG A 40 4.56 15.52 -27.00
CA ARG A 40 5.20 15.31 -25.70
C ARG A 40 6.62 15.87 -25.75
N GLU A 41 7.03 16.51 -24.67
CA GLU A 41 8.40 17.01 -24.50
C GLU A 41 9.27 15.90 -23.92
N ILE A 42 10.44 15.64 -24.49
CA ILE A 42 11.36 14.59 -24.05
C ILE A 42 12.76 15.19 -23.91
N ALA A 43 13.40 14.93 -22.78
CA ALA A 43 14.74 15.39 -22.44
C ALA A 43 15.73 14.24 -22.18
N LYS A 44 17.02 14.55 -22.22
CA LYS A 44 18.07 13.60 -21.83
C LYS A 44 17.97 13.32 -20.33
N GLY A 45 17.89 12.04 -19.97
CA GLY A 45 17.66 11.56 -18.62
C GLY A 45 16.23 11.06 -18.40
N ASP A 46 15.31 11.30 -19.34
CA ASP A 46 13.90 10.97 -19.14
C ASP A 46 13.62 9.47 -19.07
N ARG A 47 12.68 9.11 -18.21
CA ARG A 47 12.12 7.76 -18.13
C ARG A 47 11.05 7.60 -19.22
N VAL A 48 11.16 6.54 -20.01
CA VAL A 48 10.20 6.23 -21.10
C VAL A 48 9.73 4.78 -21.04
N GLN A 49 8.46 4.56 -21.39
CA GLN A 49 7.84 3.24 -21.57
C GLN A 49 7.44 3.03 -23.03
N PHE A 50 7.71 1.84 -23.57
CA PHE A 50 7.38 1.50 -24.96
C PHE A 50 5.94 0.97 -25.09
N THR A 51 5.13 1.60 -25.93
CA THR A 51 3.71 1.23 -26.11
C THR A 51 3.48 0.16 -27.19
N ARG A 52 4.50 -0.12 -28.03
CA ARG A 52 4.51 -1.13 -29.08
C ARG A 52 5.70 -2.09 -28.88
N THR A 53 5.57 -3.34 -29.32
CA THR A 53 6.69 -4.27 -29.48
C THR A 53 7.37 -3.98 -30.83
N ASP A 54 8.69 -3.93 -30.85
CA ASP A 54 9.49 -3.76 -32.07
C ASP A 54 10.66 -4.76 -32.00
N ALA A 55 10.56 -5.84 -32.78
CA ALA A 55 11.45 -6.98 -32.65
C ALA A 55 12.87 -6.68 -33.17
N ASP A 56 12.99 -5.83 -34.19
CA ASP A 56 14.24 -5.58 -34.91
C ASP A 56 15.26 -4.82 -34.04
N VAL A 57 14.75 -3.97 -33.15
CA VAL A 57 15.53 -3.26 -32.10
C VAL A 57 15.37 -3.89 -30.70
N GLY A 58 14.73 -5.07 -30.62
CA GLY A 58 14.62 -5.85 -29.38
C GLY A 58 13.74 -5.25 -28.28
N ILE A 59 12.75 -4.42 -28.62
CA ILE A 59 11.78 -3.78 -27.70
C ILE A 59 10.56 -4.66 -27.50
N ARG A 60 10.10 -4.78 -26.24
CA ARG A 60 8.77 -5.36 -25.92
C ARG A 60 7.81 -4.28 -25.41
N ARG A 61 6.51 -4.39 -25.77
CA ARG A 61 5.46 -3.53 -25.20
C ARG A 61 5.46 -3.58 -23.66
N GLY A 62 5.47 -2.40 -23.04
CA GLY A 62 5.53 -2.19 -21.59
C GLY A 62 6.94 -2.16 -21.01
N GLU A 63 7.99 -2.34 -21.81
CA GLU A 63 9.39 -2.24 -21.40
C GLU A 63 9.77 -0.78 -21.08
N LEU A 64 10.70 -0.61 -20.14
CA LEU A 64 11.17 0.69 -19.64
C LEU A 64 12.63 0.96 -20.04
N GLY A 65 12.95 2.24 -20.19
CA GLY A 65 14.31 2.71 -20.35
C GLY A 65 14.49 4.18 -19.96
N THR A 66 15.73 4.65 -20.09
CA THR A 66 16.12 6.04 -19.86
C THR A 66 16.77 6.63 -21.11
N VAL A 67 16.31 7.79 -21.55
CA VAL A 67 16.85 8.54 -22.69
C VAL A 67 18.28 9.00 -22.40
N THR A 68 19.23 8.63 -23.26
CA THR A 68 20.66 8.95 -23.10
C THR A 68 21.15 10.03 -24.05
N ALA A 69 20.55 10.15 -25.24
CA ALA A 69 20.79 11.22 -26.20
C ALA A 69 19.55 11.45 -27.09
N ILE A 70 19.43 12.67 -27.63
CA ILE A 70 18.35 13.07 -28.53
C ILE A 70 18.97 13.84 -29.70
N ASP A 71 18.78 13.33 -30.90
CA ASP A 71 19.18 13.96 -32.16
C ASP A 71 17.91 14.32 -32.97
N PRO A 72 17.95 15.28 -33.91
CA PRO A 72 16.78 15.67 -34.72
C PRO A 72 16.14 14.54 -35.57
N SER A 73 16.79 13.38 -35.68
CA SER A 73 16.30 12.23 -36.44
C SER A 73 16.31 10.92 -35.66
N ASN A 74 16.94 10.88 -34.48
CA ASN A 74 17.14 9.66 -33.70
C ASN A 74 17.02 9.89 -32.19
N LEU A 75 16.51 8.89 -31.48
CA LEU A 75 16.43 8.85 -30.02
C LEU A 75 17.27 7.69 -29.49
N GLU A 76 18.19 7.94 -28.56
CA GLU A 76 18.94 6.89 -27.88
C GLU A 76 18.38 6.61 -26.48
N VAL A 77 18.10 5.34 -26.19
CA VAL A 77 17.51 4.90 -24.93
C VAL A 77 18.30 3.72 -24.38
N ARG A 78 18.70 3.79 -23.12
CA ARG A 78 19.22 2.64 -22.38
C ARG A 78 18.06 1.93 -21.68
N LEU A 79 17.73 0.73 -22.13
CA LEU A 79 16.70 -0.11 -21.53
C LEU A 79 17.13 -0.63 -20.15
N ASP A 80 16.16 -0.93 -19.30
CA ASP A 80 16.42 -1.41 -17.93
C ASP A 80 17.14 -2.77 -17.88
N LYS A 81 17.05 -3.56 -18.96
CA LYS A 81 17.85 -4.78 -19.18
C LYS A 81 19.33 -4.51 -19.51
N GLY A 82 19.75 -3.24 -19.55
CA GLY A 82 21.14 -2.80 -19.76
C GLY A 82 21.51 -2.46 -21.21
N SER A 83 20.73 -2.91 -22.20
CA SER A 83 21.01 -2.66 -23.62
C SER A 83 20.74 -1.21 -24.03
N LEU A 84 21.68 -0.59 -24.74
CA LEU A 84 21.50 0.70 -25.40
C LEU A 84 20.91 0.47 -26.81
N ILE A 85 19.86 1.21 -27.16
CA ILE A 85 19.18 1.16 -28.46
C ILE A 85 19.11 2.57 -29.07
N LYS A 86 19.14 2.65 -30.40
CA LYS A 86 18.95 3.89 -31.18
C LYS A 86 17.73 3.73 -32.06
N LEU A 87 16.82 4.69 -32.01
CA LEU A 87 15.50 4.63 -32.63
C LEU A 87 15.32 5.74 -33.64
N THR A 88 14.74 5.43 -34.79
CA THR A 88 14.34 6.42 -35.78
C THR A 88 13.16 7.28 -35.29
N ALA A 89 12.95 8.43 -35.91
CA ALA A 89 11.83 9.33 -35.60
C ALA A 89 10.43 8.69 -35.75
N ASP A 90 10.27 7.58 -36.49
CA ASP A 90 8.99 6.84 -36.55
C ASP A 90 8.86 5.85 -35.39
N GLN A 91 9.90 5.08 -35.08
CA GLN A 91 9.92 4.15 -33.94
C GLN A 91 9.76 4.90 -32.61
N ALA A 92 10.33 6.10 -32.50
CA ALA A 92 10.20 6.97 -31.34
C ALA A 92 8.76 7.49 -31.10
N ARG A 93 7.81 7.29 -32.03
CA ARG A 93 6.39 7.66 -31.82
C ARG A 93 5.66 6.74 -30.83
N HIS A 94 6.19 5.54 -30.60
CA HIS A 94 5.56 4.53 -29.75
C HIS A 94 6.15 4.49 -28.33
N ILE A 95 6.38 5.68 -27.75
CA ILE A 95 6.89 5.86 -26.38
C ILE A 95 6.00 6.81 -25.57
N GLU A 96 5.90 6.57 -24.28
CA GLU A 96 5.23 7.40 -23.28
C GLU A 96 6.18 7.68 -22.09
N HIS A 97 5.87 8.66 -21.24
CA HIS A 97 6.67 8.92 -20.05
C HIS A 97 6.56 7.75 -19.06
N GLY A 98 7.68 7.11 -18.75
CA GLY A 98 7.78 5.97 -17.84
C GLY A 98 7.91 6.34 -16.36
N TYR A 99 7.58 7.59 -15.98
CA TYR A 99 7.64 8.08 -14.60
C TYR A 99 6.50 7.54 -13.74
N ALA A 100 5.31 7.37 -14.33
CA ALA A 100 4.18 6.65 -13.77
C ALA A 100 3.73 5.61 -14.79
N ILE A 101 3.34 4.41 -14.35
CA ILE A 101 2.96 3.32 -15.24
C ILE A 101 1.71 2.59 -14.70
N GLU A 102 0.80 2.23 -15.60
CA GLU A 102 -0.47 1.59 -15.24
C GLU A 102 -0.29 0.19 -14.65
N SER A 103 0.75 -0.56 -15.06
CA SER A 103 1.06 -1.87 -14.47
C SER A 103 2.55 -2.23 -14.53
N VAL A 104 3.09 -2.72 -13.42
CA VAL A 104 4.50 -3.13 -13.32
C VAL A 104 4.67 -4.60 -13.70
N LYS A 105 5.37 -4.89 -14.81
CA LYS A 105 5.62 -6.27 -15.27
C LYS A 105 7.05 -6.76 -15.12
N ALA A 106 8.05 -5.89 -15.21
CA ALA A 106 9.48 -6.24 -15.18
C ALA A 106 10.20 -5.72 -13.92
N GLY A 107 11.27 -6.41 -13.51
CA GLY A 107 12.37 -5.78 -12.75
C GLY A 107 12.09 -5.27 -11.33
N ALA A 108 11.08 -5.76 -10.62
CA ALA A 108 10.95 -5.66 -9.14
C ALA A 108 11.39 -4.30 -8.53
N PRO A 109 10.73 -3.17 -8.88
CA PRO A 109 11.13 -1.85 -8.37
C PRO A 109 11.06 -1.82 -6.84
N GLU A 110 12.08 -1.27 -6.18
CA GLU A 110 12.15 -1.32 -4.70
C GLU A 110 10.97 -0.62 -4.02
N ARG A 111 10.47 0.46 -4.62
CA ARG A 111 9.35 1.27 -4.12
C ARG A 111 8.35 1.54 -5.25
N VAL A 112 7.06 1.48 -4.94
CA VAL A 112 5.97 1.91 -5.84
C VAL A 112 5.15 2.99 -5.15
N ILE A 113 4.85 4.07 -5.87
CA ILE A 113 4.17 5.26 -5.36
C ILE A 113 2.86 5.43 -6.11
N PHE A 114 1.79 5.71 -5.38
CA PHE A 114 0.47 5.98 -5.94
C PHE A 114 -0.10 7.28 -5.39
N THR A 115 -0.64 8.13 -6.27
CA THR A 115 -1.38 9.35 -5.92
C THR A 115 -2.84 9.17 -6.33
N HIS A 116 -3.77 9.32 -5.39
CA HIS A 116 -5.16 8.94 -5.60
C HIS A 116 -6.01 10.04 -6.27
N ASP A 117 -5.97 10.08 -7.61
CA ASP A 117 -7.13 10.46 -8.45
C ASP A 117 -7.63 9.26 -9.29
N ALA A 118 -6.81 8.21 -9.44
CA ALA A 118 -7.21 6.89 -9.96
C ALA A 118 -6.45 5.80 -9.18
N ALA A 119 -7.13 5.02 -8.33
CA ALA A 119 -6.44 4.03 -7.50
C ALA A 119 -6.38 2.65 -8.18
N PRO A 120 -5.23 1.94 -8.11
CA PRO A 120 -5.17 0.53 -8.50
C PRO A 120 -5.81 -0.32 -7.40
N GLY A 121 -6.65 -1.29 -7.79
CA GLY A 121 -7.27 -2.18 -6.82
C GLY A 121 -6.25 -3.12 -6.17
N ASP A 122 -6.47 -3.51 -4.90
CA ASP A 122 -5.55 -4.33 -4.08
C ASP A 122 -5.07 -5.69 -4.65
N ARG A 123 -5.56 -6.12 -5.82
CA ARG A 123 -4.95 -7.25 -6.54
C ARG A 123 -3.66 -6.84 -7.26
N GLU A 124 -3.57 -5.60 -7.74
CA GLU A 124 -2.31 -5.00 -8.18
C GLU A 124 -1.45 -4.65 -6.97
N ILE A 125 -1.99 -4.00 -5.93
CA ILE A 125 -1.20 -3.73 -4.70
C ILE A 125 -0.61 -5.03 -4.11
N ALA A 126 -1.33 -6.16 -4.15
CA ALA A 126 -0.81 -7.47 -3.72
C ALA A 126 0.20 -8.12 -4.70
N VAL A 127 0.11 -7.86 -6.00
CA VAL A 127 1.14 -8.30 -6.97
C VAL A 127 2.39 -7.41 -6.88
N LEU A 128 2.21 -6.15 -6.52
CA LEU A 128 3.24 -5.13 -6.41
C LEU A 128 3.96 -5.19 -5.06
N SER A 129 3.30 -5.43 -3.93
CA SER A 129 3.97 -5.71 -2.65
C SER A 129 4.66 -7.07 -2.58
N ARG A 130 4.33 -7.99 -3.51
CA ARG A 130 5.08 -9.24 -3.75
C ARG A 130 6.32 -9.05 -4.62
N LYS A 131 6.44 -7.92 -5.35
CA LYS A 131 7.53 -7.66 -6.31
C LYS A 131 8.40 -6.46 -5.94
N GLY A 132 7.86 -5.45 -5.28
CA GLY A 132 8.57 -4.33 -4.67
C GLY A 132 8.56 -4.47 -3.16
N ARG A 133 9.57 -3.88 -2.49
CA ARG A 133 9.74 -3.98 -1.03
C ARG A 133 8.79 -3.07 -0.25
N GLU A 134 8.34 -1.99 -0.89
CA GLU A 134 7.65 -0.89 -0.24
C GLU A 134 6.59 -0.31 -1.19
N VAL A 135 5.40 -0.01 -0.69
CA VAL A 135 4.30 0.57 -1.47
C VAL A 135 3.68 1.70 -0.66
N ASN A 136 3.83 2.94 -1.15
CA ASN A 136 3.33 4.13 -0.48
C ASN A 136 2.15 4.72 -1.26
N LEU A 137 1.01 4.84 -0.59
CA LEU A 137 -0.24 5.35 -1.13
C LEU A 137 -0.51 6.72 -0.55
N TYR A 138 -0.53 7.74 -1.41
CA TYR A 138 -0.82 9.13 -1.08
C TYR A 138 -2.27 9.44 -1.47
N ILE A 139 -3.07 9.73 -0.46
CA ILE A 139 -4.49 10.12 -0.58
C ILE A 139 -4.58 11.54 -0.02
N SER A 140 -5.33 12.42 -0.68
CA SER A 140 -5.61 13.76 -0.18
C SER A 140 -6.76 13.72 0.85
N ASP A 141 -6.50 14.21 2.07
CA ASP A 141 -7.51 14.37 3.12
C ASP A 141 -8.46 15.57 2.88
N ALA A 142 -8.90 15.76 1.64
CA ALA A 142 -9.89 16.75 1.29
C ALA A 142 -11.29 16.21 1.63
N PRO A 143 -12.06 16.83 2.55
CA PRO A 143 -13.47 16.53 2.65
C PRO A 143 -14.13 16.97 1.34
N ALA A 144 -14.65 16.03 0.56
CA ALA A 144 -15.36 16.33 -0.68
C ALA A 144 -16.59 17.21 -0.36
N ALA A 145 -16.42 18.52 -0.54
CA ALA A 145 -17.42 19.51 -0.20
C ALA A 145 -18.68 19.27 -1.03
N ARG A 146 -19.75 18.93 -0.32
CA ARG A 146 -21.10 18.85 -0.87
C ARG A 146 -21.55 20.27 -1.22
N ASN A 147 -21.42 20.65 -2.49
CA ASN A 147 -22.31 21.52 -3.28
C ASN A 147 -21.57 22.14 -4.48
N GLN A 148 -21.87 21.64 -5.69
CA GLN A 148 -22.15 22.55 -6.80
C GLN A 148 -23.54 22.23 -7.32
N GLU A 149 -24.41 23.23 -7.26
CA GLU A 149 -25.78 23.14 -7.75
C GLU A 149 -25.76 22.99 -9.28
N THR A 150 -26.19 21.83 -9.77
CA THR A 150 -26.61 21.76 -11.17
C THR A 150 -27.96 22.46 -11.26
N GLN A 151 -27.99 23.68 -11.80
CA GLN A 151 -29.22 24.45 -12.00
C GLN A 151 -30.22 23.64 -12.84
N VAL A 152 -31.22 23.06 -12.19
CA VAL A 152 -32.40 22.54 -12.87
C VAL A 152 -33.24 23.75 -13.26
N ARG A 153 -33.31 24.05 -14.56
CA ARG A 153 -34.28 25.02 -15.08
C ARG A 153 -35.69 24.51 -14.79
N GLU A 154 -36.39 25.20 -13.90
CA GLU A 154 -37.83 24.99 -13.73
C GLU A 154 -38.61 25.38 -15.00
N SER A 155 -39.75 24.73 -15.21
CA SER A 155 -40.87 25.28 -15.97
C SER A 155 -42.17 24.78 -15.34
N PRO A 156 -43.19 25.63 -15.15
CA PRO A 156 -44.10 25.49 -14.02
C PRO A 156 -45.41 24.75 -14.36
N ARG A 157 -45.98 24.02 -13.39
CA ARG A 157 -47.40 23.64 -13.37
C ARG A 157 -47.99 23.69 -11.95
N HIS A 158 -49.20 24.24 -11.86
CA HIS A 158 -49.94 24.53 -10.63
C HIS A 158 -50.44 23.27 -9.89
N PRO A 159 -50.75 23.37 -8.58
CA PRO A 159 -51.25 22.24 -7.78
C PRO A 159 -52.78 22.09 -7.87
N PRO A 160 -53.30 20.85 -7.82
CA PRO A 160 -54.67 20.56 -7.39
C PRO A 160 -54.73 20.06 -5.93
N PRO A 161 -55.90 20.17 -5.25
CA PRO A 161 -56.02 19.97 -3.80
C PRO A 161 -56.24 18.50 -3.37
N ALA A 162 -56.19 18.29 -2.05
CA ALA A 162 -56.43 17.01 -1.37
C ALA A 162 -57.95 16.77 -1.08
N PRO A 163 -58.38 15.72 -0.37
CA PRO A 163 -59.08 14.60 -1.01
C PRO A 163 -60.53 14.39 -0.52
N ALA A 164 -61.27 13.48 -1.17
CA ALA A 164 -62.56 12.98 -0.70
C ALA A 164 -62.65 11.45 -0.84
N GLU A 165 -63.41 10.81 0.06
CA GLU A 165 -63.37 9.37 0.33
C GLU A 165 -64.36 8.53 -0.51
N THR A 166 -64.00 7.25 -0.69
CA THR A 166 -64.74 5.97 -0.96
C THR A 166 -66.31 5.93 -1.06
N PRO A 167 -66.97 4.86 -1.60
CA PRO A 167 -66.49 3.45 -1.79
C PRO A 167 -66.93 2.65 -3.06
N SER A 168 -66.36 1.43 -3.17
CA SER A 168 -67.05 0.14 -3.50
C SER A 168 -66.78 -0.59 -4.84
N GLN A 169 -66.00 -1.69 -4.73
CA GLN A 169 -66.11 -3.01 -5.42
C GLN A 169 -65.94 -3.09 -6.96
N ALA A 170 -65.29 -4.10 -7.56
CA ALA A 170 -64.93 -5.46 -7.09
C ALA A 170 -63.55 -6.01 -7.60
N VAL A 171 -63.16 -7.15 -7.02
CA VAL A 171 -61.93 -7.99 -7.16
C VAL A 171 -61.67 -8.60 -8.56
N PRO A 172 -60.48 -9.21 -8.86
CA PRO A 172 -59.34 -9.51 -7.97
C PRO A 172 -57.95 -9.01 -8.45
N ASN A 173 -57.12 -8.56 -7.49
CA ASN A 173 -55.69 -8.36 -7.73
C ASN A 173 -54.91 -9.63 -7.35
N HIS A 174 -53.92 -10.05 -8.18
CA HIS A 174 -53.13 -11.24 -7.88
C HIS A 174 -52.27 -11.02 -6.64
N LYS A 175 -52.41 -11.92 -5.65
CA LYS A 175 -51.58 -11.93 -4.45
C LYS A 175 -50.12 -12.21 -4.83
N PHE A 176 -49.22 -11.28 -4.51
CA PHE A 176 -47.84 -11.69 -4.16
C PHE A 176 -47.88 -12.28 -2.75
N GLN A 177 -48.10 -13.59 -2.65
CA GLN A 177 -47.92 -14.31 -1.39
C GLN A 177 -46.41 -14.41 -1.08
N SER A 178 -46.06 -13.97 0.13
CA SER A 178 -44.85 -14.31 0.89
C SER A 178 -43.70 -15.00 0.14
N THR A 179 -42.61 -14.27 -0.11
CA THR A 179 -41.30 -14.91 -0.14
C THR A 179 -40.89 -15.23 1.29
N ALA A 180 -40.86 -16.51 1.65
CA ALA A 180 -40.11 -16.93 2.84
C ALA A 180 -38.66 -16.45 2.69
N ALA A 181 -38.09 -15.89 3.76
CA ALA A 181 -36.69 -15.46 3.74
C ALA A 181 -35.80 -16.63 3.33
N SER A 182 -34.89 -16.40 2.36
CA SER A 182 -33.94 -17.43 1.91
C SER A 182 -33.11 -17.99 3.07
N LEU A 183 -32.69 -19.26 3.00
CA LEU A 183 -31.94 -19.92 4.08
C LEU A 183 -30.67 -19.15 4.46
N GLU A 184 -29.99 -18.58 3.46
CA GLU A 184 -28.80 -17.76 3.60
C GLU A 184 -29.07 -16.45 4.35
N LEU A 185 -30.24 -15.83 4.11
CA LEU A 185 -30.67 -14.65 4.85
C LEU A 185 -30.99 -15.02 6.31
N GLN A 186 -31.78 -16.06 6.54
CA GLN A 186 -32.13 -16.51 7.90
C GLN A 186 -30.90 -16.92 8.74
N GLN A 187 -29.89 -17.54 8.10
CA GLN A 187 -28.64 -17.88 8.79
C GLN A 187 -27.72 -16.67 8.95
N PHE A 188 -27.71 -15.71 8.02
CA PHE A 188 -27.00 -14.45 8.21
C PHE A 188 -27.59 -13.62 9.36
N GLU A 189 -28.92 -13.47 9.44
CA GLU A 189 -29.61 -12.74 10.53
C GLU A 189 -29.26 -13.34 11.90
N LYS A 190 -29.40 -14.66 12.07
CA LYS A 190 -29.02 -15.36 13.31
C LYS A 190 -27.53 -15.21 13.65
N TYR A 191 -26.66 -15.23 12.64
CA TYR A 191 -25.23 -15.02 12.82
C TYR A 191 -24.92 -13.57 13.24
N HIS A 192 -25.58 -12.59 12.62
CA HIS A 192 -25.47 -11.17 12.94
C HIS A 192 -25.95 -10.84 14.36
N ASP A 193 -27.11 -11.39 14.76
CA ASP A 193 -27.67 -11.22 16.11
C ASP A 193 -26.70 -11.68 17.20
N ALA A 194 -25.92 -12.74 16.92
CA ALA A 194 -24.90 -13.25 17.83
C ALA A 194 -23.59 -12.47 17.79
N VAL A 195 -23.05 -12.17 16.60
CA VAL A 195 -21.71 -11.56 16.46
C VAL A 195 -21.73 -10.05 16.68
N GLN A 196 -22.80 -9.37 16.30
CA GLN A 196 -23.04 -7.94 16.55
C GLN A 196 -21.98 -6.99 15.98
N ALA A 197 -21.35 -7.36 14.86
CA ALA A 197 -20.47 -6.45 14.13
C ALA A 197 -21.29 -5.43 13.33
N GLU A 198 -20.84 -4.18 13.30
CA GLU A 198 -21.47 -3.06 12.59
C GLU A 198 -21.41 -3.23 11.07
N ARG A 199 -20.34 -3.84 10.54
CA ARG A 199 -20.17 -4.08 9.10
C ARG A 199 -19.58 -5.45 8.80
N TYR A 200 -19.84 -5.97 7.60
CA TYR A 200 -19.35 -7.26 7.11
C TYR A 200 -18.72 -7.10 5.73
N ARG A 201 -17.42 -7.39 5.61
CA ARG A 201 -16.79 -7.57 4.29
C ARG A 201 -17.19 -8.94 3.76
N VAL A 202 -17.74 -8.99 2.55
CA VAL A 202 -18.06 -10.26 1.86
C VAL A 202 -16.96 -10.56 0.87
N THR A 203 -16.36 -11.73 0.98
CA THR A 203 -15.35 -12.22 0.03
C THR A 203 -15.90 -13.43 -0.72
N SER A 204 -15.89 -13.36 -2.06
CA SER A 204 -16.11 -14.50 -2.95
C SER A 204 -14.75 -15.04 -3.41
N ILE A 205 -14.56 -16.35 -3.36
CA ILE A 205 -13.36 -17.02 -3.87
C ILE A 205 -13.75 -18.04 -4.92
N LYS A 206 -13.43 -17.75 -6.18
CA LYS A 206 -13.52 -18.70 -7.29
C LYS A 206 -12.22 -19.48 -7.42
N MET A 207 -12.29 -20.80 -7.38
CA MET A 207 -11.16 -21.66 -7.73
C MET A 207 -11.04 -21.77 -9.26
N LEU A 208 -9.81 -21.70 -9.77
CA LEU A 208 -9.50 -21.86 -11.19
C LEU A 208 -8.92 -23.27 -11.46
N PRO A 209 -9.01 -23.80 -12.70
CA PRO A 209 -8.56 -25.15 -13.03
C PRO A 209 -7.05 -25.39 -12.83
N ASP A 210 -6.25 -24.32 -12.83
CA ASP A 210 -4.80 -24.35 -12.57
C ASP A 210 -4.44 -24.36 -11.08
N GLY A 211 -5.43 -24.48 -10.19
CA GLY A 211 -5.26 -24.44 -8.74
C GLY A 211 -5.15 -23.02 -8.15
N GLN A 212 -5.19 -21.96 -8.97
CA GLN A 212 -5.16 -20.58 -8.47
C GLN A 212 -6.53 -20.13 -7.93
N ASN A 213 -6.51 -19.20 -6.99
CA ASN A 213 -7.71 -18.60 -6.41
C ASN A 213 -7.95 -17.19 -6.96
N LYS A 214 -9.13 -16.96 -7.55
CA LYS A 214 -9.64 -15.62 -7.87
C LYS A 214 -10.53 -15.12 -6.74
N ILE A 215 -9.93 -14.28 -5.90
CA ILE A 215 -10.59 -13.59 -4.78
C ILE A 215 -11.25 -12.32 -5.31
N PHE A 216 -12.48 -12.06 -4.86
CA PHE A 216 -13.27 -10.87 -5.15
C PHE A 216 -13.94 -10.40 -3.86
N ILE A 217 -13.72 -9.14 -3.47
CA ILE A 217 -14.39 -8.51 -2.32
C ILE A 217 -15.57 -7.71 -2.87
N LEU A 218 -16.78 -7.92 -2.35
CA LEU A 218 -18.02 -7.39 -2.97
C LEU A 218 -18.25 -5.90 -2.70
N ASP A 219 -17.89 -5.42 -1.52
CA ASP A 219 -17.97 -4.00 -1.13
C ASP A 219 -16.78 -3.17 -1.63
N LYS A 220 -15.86 -3.81 -2.36
CA LYS A 220 -14.67 -3.16 -2.89
C LYS A 220 -15.07 -2.19 -3.99
N ASP A 221 -14.84 -0.92 -3.70
CA ASP A 221 -14.98 0.15 -4.68
C ASP A 221 -14.07 -0.12 -5.90
N LYS A 222 -14.62 0.03 -7.11
CA LYS A 222 -13.92 -0.28 -8.37
C LYS A 222 -12.93 0.81 -8.80
N GLN A 223 -13.02 2.00 -8.21
CA GLN A 223 -12.24 3.21 -8.52
C GLN A 223 -11.24 3.53 -7.41
N THR A 224 -11.61 3.30 -6.14
CA THR A 224 -10.77 3.60 -4.96
C THR A 224 -10.15 2.35 -4.32
N GLY A 225 -10.68 1.15 -4.59
CA GLY A 225 -10.26 -0.10 -3.95
C GLY A 225 -10.64 -0.24 -2.48
N VAL A 226 -11.20 0.82 -1.87
CA VAL A 226 -11.55 0.84 -0.45
C VAL A 226 -12.65 -0.19 -0.16
N THR A 227 -12.49 -0.90 0.95
CA THR A 227 -13.47 -1.85 1.49
C THR A 227 -13.88 -1.39 2.88
N ARG A 228 -15.14 -0.98 3.02
CA ARG A 228 -15.75 -0.56 4.30
C ARG A 228 -16.56 -1.69 4.95
N GLY A 229 -16.73 -2.82 4.27
CA GLY A 229 -17.79 -3.79 4.56
C GLY A 229 -19.17 -3.22 4.23
N PHE A 230 -20.18 -4.07 4.26
CA PHE A 230 -21.60 -3.73 4.16
C PHE A 230 -22.25 -3.69 5.55
N THR A 231 -23.27 -2.86 5.79
CA THR A 231 -24.15 -2.99 6.97
C THR A 231 -24.94 -4.31 6.92
N PRO A 232 -25.58 -4.76 8.02
CA PRO A 232 -26.42 -5.96 8.01
C PRO A 232 -27.56 -5.89 6.97
N GLU A 233 -28.17 -4.71 6.81
CA GLU A 233 -29.24 -4.45 5.85
C GLU A 233 -28.72 -4.47 4.41
N GLU A 234 -27.52 -3.92 4.17
CA GLU A 234 -26.84 -4.01 2.88
C GLU A 234 -26.50 -5.48 2.54
N ILE A 235 -26.08 -6.30 3.50
CA ILE A 235 -25.89 -7.76 3.29
C ILE A 235 -27.21 -8.43 2.91
N ALA A 236 -28.30 -8.16 3.63
CA ALA A 236 -29.61 -8.75 3.36
C ALA A 236 -30.07 -8.48 1.92
N GLN A 237 -29.87 -7.25 1.42
CA GLN A 237 -30.14 -6.87 0.02
C GLN A 237 -29.21 -7.56 -0.99
N ARG A 238 -28.00 -7.95 -0.58
CA ARG A 238 -26.97 -8.60 -1.42
C ARG A 238 -27.05 -10.13 -1.48
N ILE A 239 -27.84 -10.78 -0.62
CA ILE A 239 -28.00 -12.25 -0.63
C ILE A 239 -28.29 -12.82 -2.05
N PRO A 240 -29.18 -12.23 -2.88
CA PRO A 240 -29.41 -12.73 -4.24
C PRO A 240 -28.20 -12.63 -5.18
N GLU A 241 -27.29 -11.65 -4.97
CA GLU A 241 -26.02 -11.54 -5.68
C GLU A 241 -25.05 -12.64 -5.23
N MET A 242 -24.93 -12.85 -3.91
CA MET A 242 -24.07 -13.88 -3.33
C MET A 242 -24.49 -15.30 -3.75
N GLN A 243 -25.79 -15.56 -3.82
CA GLN A 243 -26.35 -16.80 -4.39
C GLN A 243 -25.98 -17.00 -5.88
N ARG A 244 -25.93 -15.92 -6.69
CA ARG A 244 -25.47 -16.01 -8.09
C ARG A 244 -23.98 -16.35 -8.17
N LEU A 245 -23.16 -15.85 -7.24
CA LEU A 245 -21.74 -16.19 -7.14
C LEU A 245 -21.54 -17.65 -6.73
N GLN A 246 -22.29 -18.18 -5.75
CA GLN A 246 -22.28 -19.60 -5.42
C GLN A 246 -22.63 -20.48 -6.63
N ARG A 247 -23.71 -20.17 -7.36
CA ARG A 247 -24.11 -20.91 -8.57
C ARG A 247 -23.02 -20.93 -9.66
N ARG A 248 -22.11 -19.94 -9.68
CA ARG A 248 -20.93 -19.88 -10.56
C ARG A 248 -19.71 -20.69 -10.06
N GLY A 249 -19.86 -21.45 -8.97
CA GLY A 249 -18.78 -22.26 -8.37
C GLY A 249 -17.92 -21.50 -7.36
N GLU A 250 -18.35 -20.34 -6.89
CA GLU A 250 -17.56 -19.49 -5.98
C GLU A 250 -17.92 -19.77 -4.51
N ASN A 251 -16.94 -19.64 -3.62
CA ASN A 251 -17.10 -19.86 -2.18
C ASN A 251 -17.29 -18.51 -1.48
N ILE A 252 -18.32 -18.38 -0.64
CA ILE A 252 -18.66 -17.11 0.05
C ILE A 252 -18.13 -17.13 1.49
N TYR A 253 -17.60 -15.97 1.92
CA TYR A 253 -17.01 -15.75 3.24
C TYR A 253 -17.45 -14.40 3.82
N TYR A 254 -17.62 -14.35 5.13
CA TYR A 254 -17.80 -13.12 5.89
C TYR A 254 -16.52 -12.74 6.65
N THR A 255 -16.24 -11.45 6.76
CA THR A 255 -15.32 -10.89 7.77
C THR A 255 -16.09 -9.84 8.56
N PRO A 256 -16.42 -10.07 9.84
CA PRO A 256 -17.07 -9.09 10.70
C PRO A 256 -16.07 -7.96 11.03
N LEU A 257 -16.55 -6.72 11.00
CA LEU A 257 -15.76 -5.51 11.21
C LEU A 257 -16.46 -4.63 12.25
N SER A 258 -15.71 -4.27 13.29
CA SER A 258 -16.17 -3.44 14.40
C SER A 258 -15.14 -2.41 14.84
N ASP A 259 -15.63 -1.25 15.24
CA ASP A 259 -14.81 -0.16 15.80
C ASP A 259 -14.52 -0.41 17.28
N ASN A 260 -15.46 -0.99 18.03
CA ASN A 260 -15.37 -1.23 19.47
C ASN A 260 -15.12 -2.71 19.88
N LYS A 261 -15.13 -3.66 18.93
CA LYS A 261 -14.95 -5.10 19.18
C LYS A 261 -13.88 -5.76 18.32
N HIS A 262 -13.36 -6.87 18.82
CA HIS A 262 -12.63 -7.87 18.05
C HIS A 262 -13.52 -9.11 17.85
N HIS A 263 -13.36 -9.77 16.70
CA HIS A 263 -14.05 -11.01 16.33
C HIS A 263 -13.01 -12.03 15.89
N ILE A 264 -12.46 -12.76 16.86
CA ILE A 264 -11.35 -13.67 16.62
C ILE A 264 -11.87 -14.96 16.03
N LEU A 265 -11.39 -15.29 14.83
CA LEU A 265 -11.64 -16.57 14.18
C LEU A 265 -10.72 -17.64 14.79
N ILE A 266 -11.30 -18.76 15.22
CA ILE A 266 -10.60 -20.02 15.45
C ILE A 266 -11.00 -20.96 14.30
N ASP A 267 -10.06 -21.24 13.39
CA ASP A 267 -10.29 -22.01 12.16
C ASP A 267 -9.84 -23.48 12.29
N ASP A 268 -10.26 -24.36 11.38
CA ASP A 268 -9.84 -25.77 11.24
C ASP A 268 -9.90 -26.58 12.56
N MET A 269 -11.01 -26.44 13.29
CA MET A 269 -11.29 -27.24 14.48
C MET A 269 -11.99 -28.56 14.14
N ASN A 270 -11.67 -29.62 14.88
CA ASN A 270 -12.47 -30.85 14.90
C ASN A 270 -13.30 -30.92 16.20
N ARG A 271 -14.17 -31.93 16.33
CA ARG A 271 -15.06 -32.07 17.50
C ARG A 271 -14.31 -32.15 18.85
N PRO A 272 -13.19 -32.89 18.99
CA PRO A 272 -12.35 -32.84 20.19
C PRO A 272 -11.77 -31.45 20.52
N LYS A 273 -11.21 -30.74 19.53
CA LYS A 273 -10.67 -29.37 19.71
C LYS A 273 -11.75 -28.40 20.18
N PHE A 274 -12.95 -28.47 19.58
CA PHE A 274 -14.10 -27.66 20.01
C PHE A 274 -14.58 -28.02 21.43
N ALA A 275 -14.66 -29.30 21.76
CA ALA A 275 -15.02 -29.74 23.12
C ALA A 275 -14.03 -29.22 24.17
N LYS A 276 -12.72 -29.26 23.86
CA LYS A 276 -11.66 -28.69 24.70
C LYS A 276 -11.78 -27.16 24.83
N LEU A 277 -12.00 -26.43 23.73
CA LEU A 277 -12.24 -24.97 23.76
C LEU A 277 -13.35 -24.58 24.75
N ILE A 278 -14.47 -25.32 24.76
CA ILE A 278 -15.58 -25.07 25.70
C ILE A 278 -15.22 -25.51 27.13
N ALA A 279 -14.53 -26.64 27.30
CA ALA A 279 -14.09 -27.12 28.62
C ALA A 279 -13.09 -26.18 29.29
N ASP A 280 -12.21 -25.54 28.49
CA ASP A 280 -11.28 -24.52 28.94
C ASP A 280 -11.98 -23.17 29.25
N GLY A 281 -13.28 -23.05 29.01
CA GLY A 281 -14.12 -21.93 29.48
C GLY A 281 -14.45 -20.86 28.44
N TYR A 282 -13.96 -20.98 27.20
CA TYR A 282 -14.33 -20.04 26.14
C TYR A 282 -15.78 -20.23 25.69
N ARG A 283 -16.43 -19.15 25.29
CA ARG A 283 -17.84 -19.06 24.92
C ARG A 283 -17.97 -18.29 23.61
N PRO A 284 -17.67 -18.91 22.45
CA PRO A 284 -17.80 -18.24 21.16
C PRO A 284 -19.24 -17.78 20.91
N ALA A 285 -19.37 -16.66 20.21
CA ALA A 285 -20.65 -16.08 19.79
C ALA A 285 -21.28 -16.91 18.66
N ALA A 286 -20.46 -17.42 17.73
CA ALA A 286 -20.92 -18.31 16.66
C ALA A 286 -20.06 -19.58 16.57
N LEU A 287 -20.71 -20.72 16.28
CA LEU A 287 -20.08 -21.97 15.85
C LEU A 287 -20.62 -22.36 14.48
N ILE A 288 -19.71 -22.54 13.53
CA ILE A 288 -20.01 -22.78 12.13
C ILE A 288 -19.37 -24.10 11.72
N GLU A 289 -20.15 -25.04 11.17
CA GLU A 289 -19.60 -26.21 10.51
C GLU A 289 -19.24 -25.85 9.07
N SER A 290 -17.95 -25.80 8.76
CA SER A 290 -17.44 -25.41 7.45
C SER A 290 -17.51 -26.55 6.42
N SER A 291 -17.49 -27.79 6.91
CA SER A 291 -17.72 -29.05 6.19
C SER A 291 -17.93 -30.15 7.23
N PRO A 292 -18.51 -31.32 6.90
CA PRO A 292 -18.86 -32.35 7.89
C PRO A 292 -17.71 -32.68 8.85
N GLY A 293 -17.92 -32.43 10.15
CA GLY A 293 -16.92 -32.69 11.20
C GLY A 293 -15.82 -31.63 11.39
N ASN A 294 -15.81 -30.56 10.59
CA ASN A 294 -14.84 -29.46 10.67
C ASN A 294 -15.55 -28.13 11.01
N TYR A 295 -15.07 -27.46 12.03
CA TYR A 295 -15.73 -26.32 12.67
C TYR A 295 -14.85 -25.06 12.67
N GLN A 296 -15.51 -23.91 12.61
CA GLN A 296 -14.97 -22.58 12.83
C GLN A 296 -15.74 -21.95 13.99
N ALA A 297 -15.06 -21.23 14.88
CA ALA A 297 -15.71 -20.45 15.93
C ALA A 297 -15.31 -18.99 15.86
N ILE A 298 -16.28 -18.11 16.18
CA ILE A 298 -16.07 -16.67 16.29
C ILE A 298 -16.16 -16.28 17.76
N VAL A 299 -15.04 -15.82 18.31
CA VAL A 299 -14.94 -15.30 19.68
C VAL A 299 -15.01 -13.78 19.61
N THR A 300 -16.14 -13.21 20.05
CA THR A 300 -16.32 -11.75 20.12
C THR A 300 -15.91 -11.24 21.50
N LEU A 301 -15.21 -10.11 21.55
CA LEU A 301 -14.81 -9.43 22.78
C LEU A 301 -14.63 -7.92 22.51
N PRO A 302 -14.80 -7.04 23.51
CA PRO A 302 -14.54 -5.62 23.33
C PRO A 302 -13.04 -5.35 23.13
N LYS A 303 -12.72 -4.27 22.41
CA LYS A 303 -11.38 -3.69 22.37
C LYS A 303 -11.07 -3.01 23.70
N LEU A 304 -9.79 -2.88 24.04
CA LEU A 304 -9.34 -2.26 25.28
C LEU A 304 -9.25 -0.73 25.17
N GLY A 305 -9.20 -0.19 23.94
CA GLY A 305 -8.99 1.24 23.68
C GLY A 305 -7.53 1.67 23.82
N THR A 306 -6.59 0.73 23.84
CA THR A 306 -5.16 0.98 24.10
C THR A 306 -4.37 1.14 22.81
N PRO A 307 -3.17 1.76 22.85
CA PRO A 307 -2.29 1.86 21.67
C PRO A 307 -1.87 0.51 21.07
N PHE A 308 -2.03 -0.60 21.80
CA PHE A 308 -1.62 -1.94 21.40
C PHE A 308 -2.78 -2.86 21.00
N ASP A 309 -4.03 -2.39 20.95
CA ASP A 309 -5.23 -3.22 20.67
C ASP A 309 -5.07 -4.16 19.47
N ARG A 310 -4.46 -3.67 18.38
CA ARG A 310 -4.25 -4.45 17.16
C ARG A 310 -3.23 -5.58 17.39
N GLU A 311 -2.12 -5.28 18.03
CA GLU A 311 -1.06 -6.23 18.39
C GLU A 311 -1.57 -7.27 19.38
N VAL A 312 -2.34 -6.83 20.39
CA VAL A 312 -3.03 -7.67 21.39
C VAL A 312 -3.99 -8.66 20.71
N ALA A 313 -4.86 -8.19 19.82
CA ALA A 313 -5.80 -9.05 19.09
C ALA A 313 -5.09 -10.01 18.13
N ASN A 314 -4.04 -9.56 17.44
CA ASN A 314 -3.23 -10.42 16.58
C ASN A 314 -2.55 -11.54 17.38
N ARG A 315 -2.02 -11.23 18.57
CA ARG A 315 -1.41 -12.22 19.45
C ARG A 315 -2.42 -13.20 20.04
N LEU A 316 -3.58 -12.72 20.53
CA LEU A 316 -4.68 -13.59 20.96
C LEU A 316 -5.12 -14.56 19.85
N THR A 317 -5.20 -14.07 18.61
CA THR A 317 -5.54 -14.90 17.44
C THR A 317 -4.54 -16.05 17.26
N VAL A 318 -3.25 -15.75 17.36
CA VAL A 318 -2.17 -16.75 17.24
C VAL A 318 -2.23 -17.75 18.41
N GLU A 319 -2.36 -17.28 19.65
CA GLU A 319 -2.42 -18.15 20.84
C GLU A 319 -3.63 -19.10 20.80
N LEU A 320 -4.82 -18.62 20.44
CA LEU A 320 -6.02 -19.46 20.31
C LEU A 320 -5.91 -20.45 19.14
N ASN A 321 -5.37 -20.05 17.99
CA ASN A 321 -5.25 -20.97 16.85
C ASN A 321 -4.08 -21.96 16.98
N GLN A 322 -3.05 -21.66 17.78
CA GLN A 322 -1.98 -22.62 18.09
C GLN A 322 -2.48 -23.85 18.85
N GLU A 323 -3.40 -23.62 19.81
CA GLU A 323 -3.97 -24.65 20.69
C GLU A 323 -5.21 -25.31 20.08
N TYR A 324 -6.20 -24.52 19.65
CA TYR A 324 -7.50 -25.05 19.20
C TYR A 324 -7.63 -25.16 17.68
N GLY A 325 -6.97 -24.29 16.90
CA GLY A 325 -7.28 -24.04 15.49
C GLY A 325 -6.19 -24.37 14.46
N ASP A 326 -6.10 -23.57 13.38
CA ASP A 326 -5.03 -23.64 12.38
C ASP A 326 -3.81 -22.82 12.82
N ARG A 327 -2.72 -23.52 13.14
CA ARG A 327 -1.44 -22.94 13.59
C ARG A 327 -0.80 -21.93 12.61
N LYS A 328 -1.27 -21.86 11.37
CA LYS A 328 -0.82 -20.88 10.36
C LYS A 328 -1.61 -19.57 10.38
N LEU A 329 -2.75 -19.52 11.06
CA LEU A 329 -3.61 -18.35 11.09
C LEU A 329 -2.96 -17.25 11.93
N SER A 330 -2.82 -16.07 11.33
CA SER A 330 -2.23 -14.89 11.96
C SER A 330 -3.00 -13.63 11.54
N GLY A 331 -3.18 -12.70 12.47
CA GLY A 331 -3.96 -11.48 12.27
C GLY A 331 -5.44 -11.63 12.64
N ALA A 332 -5.95 -10.68 13.42
CA ALA A 332 -7.30 -10.74 14.01
C ALA A 332 -8.47 -10.56 13.02
N ILE A 333 -8.25 -9.89 11.89
CA ILE A 333 -9.29 -9.60 10.90
C ILE A 333 -9.19 -10.63 9.78
N HIS A 334 -9.95 -11.72 9.89
CA HIS A 334 -9.84 -12.87 8.99
C HIS A 334 -11.21 -13.33 8.43
N PRO A 335 -11.30 -13.68 7.13
CA PRO A 335 -12.52 -14.24 6.55
C PRO A 335 -12.78 -15.67 7.07
N HIS A 336 -14.05 -15.97 7.33
CA HIS A 336 -14.56 -17.29 7.69
C HIS A 336 -15.77 -17.64 6.80
N ARG A 337 -16.25 -18.90 6.84
CA ARG A 337 -17.30 -19.37 5.93
C ARG A 337 -18.64 -18.71 6.22
N ALA A 338 -19.32 -18.23 5.17
CA ALA A 338 -20.66 -17.67 5.29
C ALA A 338 -21.70 -18.78 5.51
N PRO A 339 -22.45 -18.81 6.63
CA PRO A 339 -23.47 -19.82 6.86
C PRO A 339 -24.64 -19.73 5.86
N GLY A 340 -25.25 -20.88 5.56
CA GLY A 340 -26.26 -21.06 4.51
C GLY A 340 -25.70 -21.22 3.09
N PHE A 341 -24.43 -20.86 2.86
CA PHE A 341 -23.77 -21.04 1.56
C PHE A 341 -23.05 -22.40 1.48
N GLU A 342 -22.79 -22.89 0.28
CA GLU A 342 -22.09 -24.16 0.03
C GLU A 342 -20.55 -24.01 0.09
N ASN A 343 -19.88 -24.99 0.69
CA ASN A 343 -18.42 -25.12 0.63
C ASN A 343 -18.00 -25.80 -0.69
N ARG A 344 -17.95 -25.01 -1.76
CA ARG A 344 -17.56 -25.41 -3.12
C ARG A 344 -16.05 -25.59 -3.32
N LYS A 345 -15.31 -26.18 -2.36
CA LYS A 345 -13.94 -26.66 -2.63
C LYS A 345 -14.02 -28.08 -3.22
N PRO A 346 -13.28 -28.42 -4.30
CA PRO A 346 -13.39 -29.72 -4.99
C PRO A 346 -13.28 -30.95 -4.07
N LYS A 347 -12.43 -30.89 -3.03
CA LYS A 347 -12.27 -31.96 -2.02
C LYS A 347 -13.52 -32.24 -1.15
N HIS A 348 -14.60 -31.47 -1.32
CA HIS A 348 -15.87 -31.64 -0.63
C HIS A 348 -17.04 -31.89 -1.59
N MET A 349 -16.78 -32.05 -2.90
CA MET A 349 -17.80 -32.49 -3.84
C MET A 349 -18.18 -33.94 -3.50
N ARG A 350 -19.48 -34.20 -3.35
CA ARG A 350 -20.03 -35.54 -3.14
C ARG A 350 -20.13 -36.28 -4.48
N GLU A 351 -20.40 -37.60 -4.42
CA GLU A 351 -20.57 -38.46 -5.60
C GLU A 351 -21.73 -38.01 -6.52
N ASP A 352 -22.77 -37.39 -5.94
CA ASP A 352 -23.90 -36.80 -6.67
C ASP A 352 -23.60 -35.41 -7.28
N GLY A 353 -22.36 -34.92 -7.17
CA GLY A 353 -21.94 -33.59 -7.64
C GLY A 353 -22.36 -32.42 -6.73
N SER A 354 -23.07 -32.69 -5.63
CA SER A 354 -23.45 -31.67 -4.66
C SER A 354 -22.30 -31.31 -3.71
N TYR A 355 -22.43 -30.17 -3.01
CA TYR A 355 -21.48 -29.71 -2.01
C TYR A 355 -22.16 -29.63 -0.63
N PRO A 356 -21.41 -29.76 0.48
CA PRO A 356 -21.94 -29.53 1.81
C PRO A 356 -22.25 -28.04 2.03
N GLU A 357 -23.40 -27.78 2.62
CA GLU A 357 -23.76 -26.47 3.18
C GLU A 357 -22.89 -26.16 4.40
N VAL A 358 -22.51 -24.89 4.54
CA VAL A 358 -21.89 -24.32 5.73
C VAL A 358 -23.01 -24.04 6.74
N ARG A 359 -23.01 -24.73 7.88
CA ARG A 359 -24.13 -24.68 8.84
C ARG A 359 -23.78 -23.86 10.07
N LEU A 360 -24.64 -22.90 10.44
CA LEU A 360 -24.59 -22.23 11.74
C LEU A 360 -25.13 -23.18 12.82
N LEU A 361 -24.24 -23.86 13.53
CA LEU A 361 -24.61 -24.83 14.57
C LEU A 361 -25.01 -24.16 15.89
N LYS A 362 -24.43 -22.99 16.17
CA LYS A 362 -24.69 -22.23 17.38
C LYS A 362 -24.52 -20.74 17.11
N ALA A 363 -25.44 -19.94 17.64
CA ALA A 363 -25.41 -18.48 17.60
C ALA A 363 -25.99 -17.94 18.92
N GLU A 364 -25.16 -17.33 19.76
CA GLU A 364 -25.57 -16.76 21.05
C GLU A 364 -24.88 -15.40 21.21
N ARG A 365 -25.66 -14.32 21.39
CA ARG A 365 -25.14 -12.96 21.59
C ARG A 365 -24.36 -12.86 22.89
N ARG A 366 -23.03 -12.71 22.81
CA ARG A 366 -22.15 -12.53 23.98
C ARG A 366 -20.77 -12.02 23.62
N GLU A 367 -20.08 -11.56 24.65
CA GLU A 367 -18.66 -11.27 24.65
C GLU A 367 -17.94 -12.30 25.55
N ASP A 368 -16.75 -12.74 25.15
CA ASP A 368 -16.00 -13.79 25.82
C ASP A 368 -15.10 -13.22 26.93
N GLY A 369 -15.50 -13.45 28.18
CA GLY A 369 -14.78 -12.95 29.36
C GLY A 369 -13.37 -13.52 29.50
N LYS A 370 -13.14 -14.78 29.12
CA LYS A 370 -11.80 -15.40 29.24
C LYS A 370 -10.85 -14.82 28.19
N ALA A 371 -11.31 -14.64 26.96
CA ALA A 371 -10.55 -13.97 25.91
C ALA A 371 -10.24 -12.51 26.29
N LEU A 372 -11.18 -11.81 26.94
CA LEU A 372 -10.98 -10.45 27.45
C LEU A 372 -9.97 -10.36 28.61
N GLU A 373 -9.94 -11.37 29.50
CA GLU A 373 -8.88 -11.48 30.52
C GLU A 373 -7.50 -11.71 29.88
N MET A 374 -7.43 -12.54 28.84
CA MET A 374 -6.20 -12.73 28.08
C MET A 374 -5.73 -11.45 27.36
N THR A 375 -6.63 -10.69 26.72
CA THR A 375 -6.21 -9.43 26.08
C THR A 375 -5.66 -8.44 27.09
N ARG A 376 -6.27 -8.31 28.27
CA ARG A 376 -5.75 -7.47 29.36
C ARG A 376 -4.35 -7.90 29.82
N ALA A 377 -4.10 -9.20 29.94
CA ALA A 377 -2.77 -9.72 30.31
C ALA A 377 -1.72 -9.48 29.20
N ILE A 378 -2.11 -9.65 27.93
CA ILE A 378 -1.24 -9.39 26.78
C ILE A 378 -0.93 -7.88 26.65
N ASP A 379 -1.92 -7.02 26.87
CA ASP A 379 -1.78 -5.56 26.83
C ASP A 379 -0.90 -5.04 27.98
N ALA A 380 -1.05 -5.58 29.19
CA ALA A 380 -0.18 -5.28 30.31
C ALA A 380 1.29 -5.68 30.04
N ASP A 381 1.53 -6.80 29.35
CA ASP A 381 2.87 -7.21 28.91
C ASP A 381 3.45 -6.26 27.84
N TYR A 382 2.65 -5.79 26.87
CA TYR A 382 3.09 -4.75 25.93
C TYR A 382 3.39 -3.41 26.62
N THR A 383 2.50 -2.96 27.50
CA THR A 383 2.64 -1.72 28.26
C THR A 383 3.86 -1.77 29.18
N GLN A 384 4.07 -2.87 29.93
CA GLN A 384 5.24 -3.04 30.78
C GLN A 384 6.55 -3.05 29.98
N ARG A 385 6.58 -3.63 28.77
CA ARG A 385 7.75 -3.59 27.89
C ARG A 385 8.03 -2.18 27.39
N ALA A 386 7.00 -1.43 26.99
CA ALA A 386 7.12 -0.05 26.56
C ALA A 386 7.60 0.85 27.72
N GLU A 387 7.00 0.75 28.90
CA GLU A 387 7.43 1.48 30.10
C GLU A 387 8.86 1.14 30.51
N LYS A 388 9.21 -0.15 30.55
CA LYS A 388 10.57 -0.58 30.89
C LYS A 388 11.58 0.04 29.92
N HIS A 389 11.28 0.01 28.62
CA HIS A 389 12.14 0.60 27.61
C HIS A 389 12.24 2.13 27.75
N ALA A 390 11.14 2.82 28.02
CA ALA A 390 11.13 4.27 28.29
C ALA A 390 11.93 4.64 29.55
N ARG A 391 11.84 3.84 30.63
CA ARG A 391 12.63 4.03 31.86
C ARG A 391 14.12 3.77 31.63
N GLU A 392 14.48 2.71 30.91
CA GLU A 392 15.87 2.44 30.53
C GLU A 392 16.45 3.53 29.63
N ALA A 393 15.69 4.00 28.64
CA ALA A 393 16.07 5.13 27.79
C ALA A 393 16.24 6.43 28.59
N GLY A 394 15.31 6.74 29.51
CA GLY A 394 15.39 7.91 30.38
C GLY A 394 16.61 7.88 31.31
N GLN A 395 16.91 6.73 31.93
CA GLN A 395 18.10 6.58 32.78
C GLN A 395 19.40 6.70 31.99
N ARG A 396 19.46 6.16 30.78
CA ARG A 396 20.62 6.33 29.87
C ARG A 396 20.73 7.77 29.38
N HIS A 397 19.64 8.44 29.01
CA HIS A 397 19.64 9.87 28.69
C HIS A 397 20.19 10.73 29.83
N THR A 398 19.84 10.45 31.09
CA THR A 398 20.41 11.18 32.25
C THR A 398 21.90 10.92 32.47
N ALA A 399 22.43 9.77 32.01
CA ALA A 399 23.87 9.46 32.07
C ALA A 399 24.67 10.06 30.89
N VAL A 400 24.08 10.12 29.70
CA VAL A 400 24.67 10.64 28.44
C VAL A 400 24.61 12.18 28.37
N ALA A 401 23.81 12.82 29.23
CA ALA A 401 23.66 14.28 29.31
C ALA A 401 24.95 15.06 29.64
N SER A 402 26.02 14.40 30.13
CA SER A 402 27.35 15.01 30.23
C SER A 402 28.08 15.03 28.87
N GLY A 403 27.61 15.88 27.96
CA GLY A 403 28.34 16.28 26.75
C GLY A 403 28.08 15.49 25.46
N GLN A 404 27.57 14.26 25.52
CA GLN A 404 27.45 13.38 24.34
C GLN A 404 26.21 13.64 23.46
N ALA A 405 25.15 14.26 24.00
CA ALA A 405 23.89 14.45 23.27
C ALA A 405 24.00 15.29 21.97
N LYS A 406 24.98 16.22 21.90
CA LYS A 406 25.24 16.99 20.66
C LYS A 406 25.97 16.17 19.59
N ASP A 407 26.76 15.17 20.00
CA ASP A 407 27.55 14.33 19.11
C ASP A 407 26.62 13.35 18.35
N LEU A 408 25.67 12.73 19.05
CA LEU A 408 24.70 11.78 18.45
C LEU A 408 23.79 12.41 17.38
N SER A 409 23.38 13.67 17.58
CA SER A 409 22.60 14.44 16.59
C SER A 409 23.42 14.71 15.32
N GLN A 410 24.71 15.05 15.47
CA GLN A 410 25.66 15.21 14.35
C GLN A 410 25.95 13.87 13.65
N VAL A 411 26.04 12.76 14.39
CA VAL A 411 26.19 11.40 13.84
C VAL A 411 24.98 11.01 12.97
N TYR A 412 23.75 11.29 13.42
CA TYR A 412 22.54 11.08 12.62
C TYR A 412 22.61 11.86 11.30
N ASP A 413 22.87 13.17 11.37
CA ASP A 413 22.89 14.05 10.21
C ASP A 413 24.04 13.70 9.23
N ALA A 414 25.21 13.28 9.73
CA ALA A 414 26.32 12.81 8.92
C ALA A 414 25.96 11.53 8.13
N HIS A 415 25.35 10.52 8.78
CA HIS A 415 24.88 9.32 8.09
C HIS A 415 23.75 9.59 7.11
N ARG A 416 22.79 10.43 7.51
CA ARG A 416 21.69 10.89 6.65
C ARG A 416 22.25 11.52 5.37
N ASN A 417 23.14 12.49 5.49
CA ASN A 417 23.70 13.20 4.35
C ASN A 417 24.51 12.27 3.42
N ASP A 418 25.27 11.31 3.96
CA ASP A 418 25.97 10.30 3.15
C ASP A 418 25.03 9.31 2.44
N ILE A 419 23.91 8.94 3.06
CA ILE A 419 22.89 8.09 2.40
C ILE A 419 22.22 8.88 1.28
N LEU A 420 21.78 10.11 1.56
CA LEU A 420 21.10 10.98 0.59
C LEU A 420 22.00 11.37 -0.59
N ALA A 421 23.29 11.60 -0.37
CA ALA A 421 24.25 11.86 -1.44
C ALA A 421 24.46 10.68 -2.41
N ARG A 422 24.06 9.46 -2.01
CA ARG A 422 24.20 8.21 -2.79
C ARG A 422 22.87 7.70 -3.34
N GLN A 423 21.74 8.06 -2.75
CA GLN A 423 20.41 7.77 -3.27
C GLN A 423 20.03 8.73 -4.41
N LYS A 424 19.28 8.22 -5.38
CA LYS A 424 18.66 9.00 -6.46
C LYS A 424 17.20 8.55 -6.59
N GLY A 425 16.27 9.50 -6.54
CA GLY A 425 14.84 9.24 -6.45
C GLY A 425 14.29 9.53 -5.06
N ASP A 426 13.01 9.22 -4.85
CA ASP A 426 12.31 9.62 -3.63
C ASP A 426 12.81 8.89 -2.38
N ILE A 427 12.91 9.66 -1.30
CA ILE A 427 13.39 9.21 0.01
C ILE A 427 12.25 8.52 0.75
N ASP A 428 12.45 7.29 1.23
CA ASP A 428 11.67 6.78 2.37
C ASP A 428 12.44 7.07 3.66
N TYR A 429 11.85 7.93 4.48
CA TYR A 429 12.40 8.29 5.78
C TYR A 429 12.47 7.09 6.73
N SER A 430 11.57 6.11 6.61
CA SER A 430 11.55 4.95 7.52
C SER A 430 12.71 3.99 7.28
N ARG A 431 13.00 3.71 6.01
CA ARG A 431 14.15 2.94 5.55
C ARG A 431 15.45 3.71 5.73
N LEU A 432 15.45 5.03 5.53
CA LEU A 432 16.57 5.92 5.85
C LEU A 432 16.95 5.80 7.33
N ASP A 433 16.00 6.01 8.24
CA ASP A 433 16.19 5.89 9.69
C ASP A 433 16.65 4.47 10.09
N SER A 434 16.09 3.43 9.47
CA SER A 434 16.53 2.03 9.67
C SER A 434 17.96 1.77 9.17
N MET A 435 18.37 2.42 8.07
CA MET A 435 19.74 2.34 7.55
C MET A 435 20.74 3.12 8.42
N ILE A 436 20.33 4.26 8.99
CA ILE A 436 21.13 5.02 9.96
C ILE A 436 21.34 4.17 11.22
N ALA A 437 20.28 3.55 11.76
CA ALA A 437 20.36 2.67 12.92
C ALA A 437 21.33 1.49 12.71
N LEU A 438 21.31 0.85 11.54
CA LEU A 438 22.27 -0.21 11.19
C LEU A 438 23.72 0.30 11.06
N ARG A 439 23.91 1.51 10.52
CA ARG A 439 25.25 2.12 10.38
C ARG A 439 25.84 2.48 11.75
N MET A 440 25.05 3.11 12.60
CA MET A 440 25.44 3.45 13.98
C MET A 440 25.77 2.20 14.80
N ARG A 441 24.99 1.11 14.67
CA ARG A 441 25.35 -0.18 15.28
C ARG A 441 26.68 -0.73 14.72
N ALA A 442 26.97 -0.53 13.43
CA ALA A 442 28.23 -0.94 12.82
C ALA A 442 29.45 -0.12 13.26
N THR A 443 29.24 1.10 13.79
CA THR A 443 30.28 1.98 14.37
C THR A 443 30.32 1.95 15.90
N HIS A 444 29.65 0.97 16.51
CA HIS A 444 29.63 0.67 17.95
C HIS A 444 28.77 1.56 18.85
N HIS A 445 27.84 2.35 18.29
CA HIS A 445 26.77 3.00 19.07
C HIS A 445 25.79 1.95 19.61
N ASP A 446 25.34 2.11 20.86
CA ASP A 446 24.45 1.16 21.50
C ASP A 446 22.95 1.38 21.12
N ARG A 447 22.04 0.54 21.65
CA ARG A 447 20.60 0.69 21.37
C ARG A 447 20.04 2.05 21.77
N SER A 448 20.52 2.60 22.87
CA SER A 448 20.10 3.87 23.44
C SER A 448 20.64 5.04 22.62
N ASP A 449 21.91 4.98 22.21
CA ASP A 449 22.52 6.00 21.34
C ASP A 449 21.77 6.10 20.01
N ILE A 450 21.45 4.94 19.42
CA ILE A 450 20.66 4.83 18.19
C ILE A 450 19.25 5.38 18.42
N GLN A 451 18.57 4.97 19.50
CA GLN A 451 17.23 5.49 19.80
C GLN A 451 17.24 7.01 19.98
N ALA A 452 18.20 7.57 20.73
CA ALA A 452 18.32 9.00 20.96
C ALA A 452 18.55 9.77 19.65
N ALA A 453 19.45 9.27 18.79
CA ALA A 453 19.75 9.85 17.49
C ALA A 453 18.56 9.82 16.52
N ILE A 454 17.80 8.71 16.48
CA ILE A 454 16.56 8.64 15.69
C ILE A 454 15.48 9.56 16.31
N LEU A 455 15.34 9.62 17.64
CA LEU A 455 14.32 10.44 18.30
C LEU A 455 14.50 11.95 18.04
N ASP A 456 15.74 12.43 17.98
CA ASP A 456 16.06 13.82 17.63
C ASP A 456 16.06 14.07 16.11
N GLY A 457 16.67 13.18 15.33
CA GLY A 457 16.90 13.37 13.91
C GLY A 457 15.69 13.09 13.00
N ALA A 458 14.89 12.07 13.33
CA ALA A 458 13.76 11.64 12.51
C ALA A 458 12.62 12.68 12.40
N PRO A 459 12.25 13.43 13.45
CA PRO A 459 11.28 14.53 13.32
C PRO A 459 11.85 15.67 12.47
N ARG A 460 13.10 16.08 12.70
CA ARG A 460 13.78 17.17 11.96
C ARG A 460 13.98 16.86 10.48
N SER A 461 14.09 15.58 10.12
CA SER A 461 14.41 15.16 8.75
C SER A 461 13.23 15.17 7.78
N ARG A 462 11.99 15.29 8.29
CA ARG A 462 10.72 15.20 7.54
C ARG A 462 10.09 16.59 7.32
N PRO A 463 9.25 16.75 6.28
CA PRO A 463 8.54 18.02 6.03
C PRO A 463 7.49 18.32 7.12
N ALA A 464 7.15 19.60 7.28
CA ALA A 464 6.34 20.11 8.39
C ALA A 464 4.84 19.72 8.37
N ASP A 465 4.39 19.07 7.30
CA ASP A 465 3.07 18.44 7.14
C ASP A 465 3.05 16.98 7.63
N ALA A 466 4.18 16.43 8.08
CA ALA A 466 4.24 15.09 8.66
C ALA A 466 3.41 14.99 9.95
N ASN A 467 2.41 14.09 9.92
CA ASN A 467 1.43 13.76 10.96
C ASN A 467 1.79 14.25 12.40
N PRO A 468 1.06 15.24 12.96
CA PRO A 468 1.35 15.80 14.28
C PRO A 468 1.13 14.82 15.46
N ASN A 469 0.46 13.68 15.23
CA ASN A 469 0.24 12.62 16.22
C ASN A 469 1.26 11.46 16.10
N HIS A 470 2.40 11.65 15.43
CA HIS A 470 3.42 10.61 15.31
C HIS A 470 4.07 10.33 16.68
N GLN A 471 3.96 9.08 17.17
CA GLN A 471 4.58 8.65 18.43
C GLN A 471 6.10 8.44 18.24
N TRP A 472 6.85 9.54 18.20
CA TRP A 472 8.29 9.56 17.90
C TRP A 472 9.13 8.67 18.83
N GLU A 473 8.79 8.60 20.12
CA GLU A 473 9.48 7.75 21.09
C GLU A 473 9.36 6.25 20.75
N TYR A 474 8.14 5.78 20.45
CA TYR A 474 7.88 4.41 20.01
C TYR A 474 8.49 4.12 18.64
N TYR A 475 8.43 5.09 17.72
CA TYR A 475 9.07 5.00 16.41
C TYR A 475 10.58 4.81 16.52
N ALA A 476 11.25 5.64 17.33
CA ALA A 476 12.69 5.57 17.56
C ALA A 476 13.09 4.25 18.25
N GLN A 477 12.35 3.84 19.28
CA GLN A 477 12.51 2.53 19.93
C GLN A 477 12.44 1.38 18.91
N ARG A 478 11.35 1.30 18.15
CA ARG A 478 11.14 0.21 17.17
C ARG A 478 12.23 0.17 16.11
N THR A 479 12.75 1.34 15.72
CA THR A 479 13.83 1.47 14.74
C THR A 479 15.17 1.00 15.33
N ALA A 480 15.50 1.39 16.57
CA ALA A 480 16.67 0.89 17.29
C ALA A 480 16.61 -0.63 17.52
N ASP A 481 15.47 -1.17 17.97
CA ASP A 481 15.28 -2.61 18.16
C ASP A 481 15.40 -3.41 16.85
N SER A 482 14.93 -2.84 15.73
CA SER A 482 15.05 -3.47 14.40
C SER A 482 16.51 -3.76 14.03
N ALA A 483 17.43 -2.85 14.40
CA ALA A 483 18.86 -2.98 14.16
C ALA A 483 19.54 -4.09 14.98
N TYR A 484 18.86 -4.68 15.97
CA TYR A 484 19.36 -5.79 16.81
C TYR A 484 18.56 -7.09 16.64
N THR A 485 17.87 -7.25 15.50
CA THR A 485 17.22 -8.51 15.13
C THR A 485 18.23 -9.53 14.54
N PRO A 486 17.95 -10.85 14.59
CA PRO A 486 18.79 -11.86 13.93
C PRO A 486 18.96 -11.69 12.42
N GLN A 487 18.08 -10.89 11.79
CA GLN A 487 18.19 -10.51 10.39
C GLN A 487 19.15 -9.32 10.21
N ALA A 488 19.13 -8.35 11.13
CA ALA A 488 20.08 -7.25 11.18
C ALA A 488 21.51 -7.73 11.45
N ASP A 489 21.71 -8.76 12.28
CA ASP A 489 23.02 -9.37 12.52
C ASP A 489 23.66 -9.85 11.20
N LYS A 490 22.91 -10.59 10.38
CA LYS A 490 23.35 -11.05 9.04
C LYS A 490 23.60 -9.89 8.06
N GLN A 491 22.85 -8.80 8.20
CA GLN A 491 23.10 -7.59 7.41
C GLN A 491 24.42 -6.94 7.84
N LEU A 492 24.69 -6.83 9.15
CA LEU A 492 25.92 -6.26 9.69
C LEU A 492 27.17 -7.02 9.25
N GLU A 493 27.15 -8.35 9.22
CA GLU A 493 28.24 -9.16 8.64
C GLU A 493 28.60 -8.70 7.22
N SER A 494 27.60 -8.47 6.37
CA SER A 494 27.80 -8.00 4.98
C SER A 494 28.25 -6.53 4.88
N LEU A 495 27.95 -5.73 5.91
CA LEU A 495 28.21 -4.29 5.97
C LEU A 495 29.50 -3.94 6.74
N ALA A 496 30.09 -4.86 7.52
CA ALA A 496 31.28 -4.64 8.34
C ALA A 496 32.47 -4.03 7.57
N LYS A 497 32.60 -4.35 6.28
CA LYS A 497 33.58 -3.75 5.35
C LYS A 497 33.48 -2.22 5.20
N TYR A 498 32.33 -1.62 5.52
CA TYR A 498 32.09 -0.18 5.47
C TYR A 498 32.24 0.52 6.83
N ALA A 499 32.32 -0.21 7.95
CA ALA A 499 32.41 0.37 9.30
C ALA A 499 33.57 1.38 9.45
N LYS A 500 34.75 1.07 8.91
CA LYS A 500 35.92 2.00 8.90
C LYS A 500 35.71 3.27 8.07
N HIS A 501 34.80 3.24 7.08
CA HIS A 501 34.43 4.44 6.31
C HIS A 501 33.40 5.27 7.08
N TRP A 502 32.43 4.61 7.71
CA TRP A 502 31.41 5.24 8.56
C TRP A 502 31.98 5.89 9.82
N ALA A 503 32.92 5.26 10.52
CA ALA A 503 33.61 5.88 11.66
C ALA A 503 34.39 7.17 11.28
N ARG A 504 34.89 7.26 10.04
CA ARG A 504 35.53 8.48 9.51
C ARG A 504 34.53 9.54 9.05
N LEU A 505 33.31 9.14 8.72
CA LEU A 505 32.22 10.06 8.38
C LEU A 505 31.73 10.77 9.64
N GLU A 506 31.53 10.01 10.73
CA GLU A 506 31.21 10.52 12.06
C GLU A 506 32.29 11.51 12.53
N ALA A 507 33.57 11.09 12.55
CA ALA A 507 34.69 11.93 12.99
C ALA A 507 34.94 13.21 12.14
N ARG A 508 34.37 13.31 10.93
CA ARG A 508 34.42 14.54 10.11
C ARG A 508 33.31 15.52 10.49
N GLY A 509 32.11 15.02 10.79
CA GLY A 509 31.01 15.85 11.28
C GLY A 509 31.39 16.63 12.54
N SER A 510 32.18 16.02 13.42
CA SER A 510 32.71 16.66 14.64
C SER A 510 33.80 17.72 14.39
N GLN A 511 34.42 17.78 13.20
CA GLN A 511 35.54 18.70 12.91
C GLN A 511 35.11 20.01 12.27
N ASP A 512 34.09 20.01 11.39
CA ASP A 512 33.66 21.22 10.66
C ASP A 512 33.12 22.33 11.61
N ASP A 513 32.56 21.95 12.77
CA ASP A 513 32.08 22.87 13.82
C ASP A 513 33.24 23.54 14.60
N ASN A 514 34.38 22.85 14.76
CA ASN A 514 35.54 23.38 15.48
C ASN A 514 36.25 24.50 14.69
N SER A 515 36.21 24.43 13.35
CA SER A 515 36.66 25.51 12.46
C SER A 515 35.72 26.72 12.43
N GLN A 516 34.40 26.53 12.62
CA GLN A 516 33.44 27.64 12.68
C GLN A 516 33.47 28.35 14.04
N ARG A 517 33.62 27.61 15.15
CA ARG A 517 33.80 28.19 16.49
C ARG A 517 35.01 29.12 16.60
N ASN A 518 36.12 28.78 15.94
CA ASN A 518 37.34 29.59 15.97
C ASN A 518 37.25 30.88 15.12
N GLN A 519 36.12 31.15 14.46
CA GLN A 519 35.86 32.40 13.72
C GLN A 519 34.84 33.33 14.40
N GLN A 520 34.25 32.94 15.54
CA GLN A 520 33.23 33.74 16.25
C GLN A 520 33.70 34.33 17.59
N PHE A 521 34.99 34.20 17.94
CA PHE A 521 35.58 34.80 19.15
C PHE A 521 36.82 35.64 18.85
N GLU A 522 36.65 36.76 18.15
CA GLU A 522 37.47 37.96 18.37
C GLU A 522 36.58 39.20 18.52
N PRO A 523 36.69 39.96 19.63
CA PRO A 523 36.01 41.24 19.77
C PRO A 523 36.80 42.36 19.07
N ALA A 524 36.11 43.19 18.31
CA ALA A 524 36.73 44.28 17.55
C ALA A 524 37.32 45.39 18.44
N ALA A 525 38.51 45.88 18.10
CA ALA A 525 39.08 47.11 18.66
C ALA A 525 39.85 47.93 17.60
N LEU A 526 39.24 49.05 17.20
CA LEU A 526 39.83 50.36 16.83
C LEU A 526 41.05 50.45 15.88
N SER A 527 40.77 51.06 14.71
CA SER A 527 41.64 51.89 13.82
C SER A 527 42.63 52.84 14.55
N PRO A 528 43.69 53.40 13.90
CA PRO A 528 43.75 53.77 12.46
C PRO A 528 45.09 53.57 11.69
N ALA A 529 45.06 53.91 10.40
CA ALA A 529 46.22 53.95 9.48
C ALA A 529 47.21 55.09 9.79
N PRO A 530 48.45 55.06 9.24
CA PRO A 530 48.67 55.88 8.02
C PRO A 530 49.70 55.36 6.98
N SER A 531 49.44 55.72 5.72
CA SER A 531 50.35 56.28 4.68
C SER A 531 51.72 55.67 4.26
N ALA A 532 51.94 55.69 2.93
CA ALA A 532 53.23 55.86 2.20
C ALA A 532 54.23 54.66 2.18
N THR A 533 55.13 54.46 1.20
CA THR A 533 55.33 54.92 -0.22
C THR A 533 56.50 54.10 -0.83
N THR A 534 56.56 53.92 -2.17
CA THR A 534 57.69 53.35 -2.99
C THR A 534 58.15 51.90 -2.73
N GLY A 535 58.61 51.11 -3.71
CA GLY A 535 58.67 51.32 -5.17
C GLY A 535 59.68 50.35 -5.86
N ASN A 536 59.50 50.09 -7.16
CA ASN A 536 60.46 49.48 -8.13
C ASN A 536 61.01 48.04 -7.85
N SER A 537 61.43 47.25 -8.84
CA SER A 537 61.41 47.35 -10.33
C SER A 537 61.72 45.99 -11.00
N ASP A 538 61.42 45.90 -12.31
CA ASP A 538 62.05 45.02 -13.32
C ASP A 538 61.79 43.50 -13.30
N ALA A 539 61.72 42.79 -14.45
CA ALA A 539 61.59 43.23 -15.86
C ALA A 539 61.04 42.08 -16.75
N ALA A 540 60.59 42.46 -17.97
CA ALA A 540 60.49 41.74 -19.26
C ALA A 540 60.55 40.17 -19.31
N LEU A 541 59.77 39.46 -20.15
CA LEU A 541 59.47 39.73 -21.58
C LEU A 541 58.04 39.32 -22.01
N MET A 542 57.63 39.79 -23.18
CA MET A 542 56.32 39.56 -23.83
C MET A 542 56.33 38.43 -24.89
N PRO A 543 55.13 37.91 -25.29
CA PRO A 543 54.92 36.90 -26.36
C PRO A 543 54.58 37.64 -27.70
N PRO A 544 53.91 37.11 -28.78
CA PRO A 544 52.76 36.18 -28.85
C PRO A 544 52.87 35.03 -29.91
N GLU A 545 51.85 34.16 -30.00
CA GLU A 545 51.02 33.83 -31.20
C GLU A 545 50.21 32.51 -30.98
N ARG A 546 49.12 32.19 -31.67
CA ARG A 546 47.84 32.85 -32.05
C ARG A 546 47.02 31.80 -32.83
N VAL A 547 45.68 31.84 -32.70
CA VAL A 547 44.67 31.46 -33.72
C VAL A 547 44.25 29.96 -33.90
N SER A 548 42.95 29.72 -33.57
CA SER A 548 41.94 28.83 -34.20
C SER A 548 42.17 27.29 -34.23
N HIS A 549 41.19 26.41 -34.55
CA HIS A 549 39.78 26.51 -34.98
C HIS A 549 38.93 25.35 -34.38
N ARG A 550 37.59 25.42 -34.50
CA ARG A 550 36.69 24.24 -34.37
C ARG A 550 36.97 23.22 -35.49
N PRO A 551 36.49 21.97 -35.34
CA PRO A 551 35.39 21.58 -36.23
C PRO A 551 34.21 20.85 -35.56
N ARG A 552 33.05 20.92 -36.22
CA ARG A 552 31.93 19.98 -36.10
C ARG A 552 32.21 18.77 -37.00
N ILE A 553 31.68 17.59 -36.66
CA ILE A 553 31.13 16.54 -37.54
C ILE A 553 30.47 15.52 -36.58
N ARG A 554 29.13 15.41 -36.56
CA ARG A 554 28.31 14.45 -37.34
C ARG A 554 28.70 12.99 -37.07
N HIS A 555 27.91 12.31 -36.24
CA HIS A 555 27.07 11.17 -36.65
C HIS A 555 25.91 10.97 -35.67
#